data_AF-A0AAU2GQG0-F1
#
_entry.id   AF-A0AAU2GQG0-F1
#
_cell.length_a   1.000
_cell.length_b   1.000
_cell.length_c   1.000
_cell.angle_alpha   90.00
_cell.angle_beta   90.00
_cell.angle_gamma   90.00
#
_symmetry.space_group_name_H-M   'P 1'
#
loop_
_entity.id
_entity.type
_entity.pdbx_description
1 polymer ?
#
loop_
_entity_poly.entity_id
_entity_poly.type
_entity_poly.pdbx_seq_one_letter_code
_entity_poly.pdbx_strand_id
1 'polypeptide(L)'
;MTNYGWSTRGEEQLQEVAGAFGLHPLAVEDAVHAHQRPKLERYGDMLFLVLKTIVYVDHDKASATSEIVDTGEIMVFAGPGFAITVRHGSAPPLDDVRRQHQDDPQQLGSGPAAVLHAVSDMVVDRYVEVADAFAGDSDSHSLEAEVFSPDRPVDAGRIYQLKRELLEFKRAVMPLDGALQRLSEGNGPRDSVEGRHVLPGRG
;
A
#
# COMPACT_ATOMS: atom_id res chain seq x y z
N MET A 1 -8.57 21.91 -9.96
CA MET A 1 -7.66 20.90 -9.39
C MET A 1 -7.84 20.97 -7.88
N THR A 2 -8.74 20.14 -7.36
CA THR A 2 -9.10 20.16 -5.93
C THR A 2 -8.23 19.13 -5.24
N ASN A 3 -7.22 19.61 -4.50
CA ASN A 3 -6.27 18.81 -3.76
C ASN A 3 -7.00 18.26 -2.52
N TYR A 4 -7.52 17.03 -2.61
CA TYR A 4 -8.10 16.35 -1.46
C TYR A 4 -6.95 15.77 -0.62
N GLY A 5 -6.74 16.37 0.57
CA GLY A 5 -6.40 15.53 1.72
C GLY A 5 -5.09 15.77 2.47
N TRP A 6 -4.49 16.98 2.49
CA TRP A 6 -3.50 17.31 3.54
C TRP A 6 -3.82 18.62 4.23
N SER A 7 -3.82 18.59 5.56
CA SER A 7 -3.85 19.82 6.37
C SER A 7 -2.41 20.33 6.50
N THR A 8 -2.20 21.66 6.50
CA THR A 8 -0.89 22.29 6.76
C THR A 8 -0.21 21.72 8.00
N ARG A 9 -1.01 21.33 9.00
CA ARG A 9 -0.57 20.67 10.23
C ARG A 9 0.10 19.30 9.99
N GLY A 10 -0.35 18.53 9.00
CA GLY A 10 0.24 17.22 8.66
C GLY A 10 1.63 17.35 8.05
N GLU A 11 1.84 18.38 7.22
CA GLU A 11 3.15 18.68 6.63
C GLU A 11 4.15 19.11 7.72
N GLU A 12 3.75 20.04 8.59
CA GLU A 12 4.57 20.48 9.73
C GLU A 12 4.96 19.30 10.64
N GLN A 13 4.01 18.42 10.95
CA GLN A 13 4.25 17.26 11.79
C GLN A 13 5.19 16.25 11.13
N LEU A 14 5.09 16.04 9.82
CA LEU A 14 6.02 15.18 9.08
C LEU A 14 7.43 15.79 9.05
N GLN A 15 7.56 17.11 8.94
CA GLN A 15 8.88 17.77 9.00
C GLN A 15 9.53 17.66 10.39
N GLU A 16 8.76 17.77 11.47
CA GLU A 16 9.26 17.55 12.83
C GLU A 16 9.77 16.11 13.01
N VAL A 17 8.98 15.13 12.56
CA VAL A 17 9.36 13.71 12.57
C VAL A 17 10.61 13.48 11.69
N ALA A 18 10.68 14.13 10.52
CA ALA A 18 11.82 14.03 9.63
C ALA A 18 13.13 14.47 10.30
N GLY A 19 13.10 15.59 11.02
CA GLY A 19 14.25 16.08 11.78
C GLY A 19 14.65 15.14 12.92
N ALA A 20 13.67 14.60 13.66
CA ALA A 20 13.92 13.73 14.80
C ALA A 20 14.50 12.35 14.43
N PHE A 21 14.05 11.79 13.31
CA PHE A 21 14.44 10.44 12.85
C PHE A 21 15.48 10.45 11.72
N GLY A 22 15.93 11.63 11.28
CA GLY A 22 16.92 11.77 10.22
C GLY A 22 16.41 11.28 8.86
N LEU A 23 15.13 11.49 8.55
CA LEU A 23 14.54 11.07 7.29
C LEU A 23 15.18 11.82 6.12
N HIS A 24 15.41 11.12 5.02
CA HIS A 24 16.05 11.72 3.84
C HIS A 24 15.14 12.80 3.22
N PRO A 25 15.64 14.01 2.91
CA PRO A 25 14.82 15.13 2.43
C PRO A 25 13.97 14.80 1.21
N LEU A 26 14.55 14.08 0.22
CA LEU A 26 13.80 13.66 -0.98
C LEU A 26 12.64 12.71 -0.66
N ALA A 27 12.81 11.81 0.31
CA ALA A 27 11.75 10.87 0.69
C ALA A 27 10.64 11.58 1.48
N VAL A 28 10.99 12.63 2.24
CA VAL A 28 10.02 13.51 2.92
C VAL A 28 9.23 14.33 1.91
N GLU A 29 9.90 14.91 0.92
CA GLU A 29 9.27 15.65 -0.19
C GLU A 29 8.27 14.75 -0.95
N ASP A 30 8.68 13.53 -1.29
CA ASP A 30 7.80 12.53 -1.91
C ASP A 30 6.60 12.19 -1.01
N ALA A 31 6.82 12.09 0.31
CA ALA A 31 5.76 11.79 1.25
C ALA A 31 4.80 12.96 1.51
N VAL A 32 5.23 14.20 1.29
CA VAL A 32 4.36 15.38 1.32
C VAL A 32 3.55 15.49 0.02
N HIS A 33 4.21 15.35 -1.13
CA HIS A 33 3.56 15.56 -2.43
C HIS A 33 2.65 14.42 -2.89
N ALA A 34 2.84 13.21 -2.34
CA ALA A 34 2.06 12.04 -2.71
C ALA A 34 2.14 11.70 -4.21
N HIS A 35 1.20 10.88 -4.67
CA HIS A 35 1.02 10.50 -6.07
C HIS A 35 2.23 9.81 -6.67
N GLN A 36 3.06 9.21 -5.81
CA GLN A 36 4.24 8.49 -6.20
C GLN A 36 3.87 7.14 -6.79
N ARG A 37 4.68 6.66 -7.72
CA ARG A 37 4.57 5.26 -8.18
C ARG A 37 5.09 4.34 -7.08
N PRO A 38 4.55 3.11 -6.93
CA PRO A 38 5.11 2.14 -6.01
C PRO A 38 6.60 1.95 -6.25
N LYS A 39 7.37 2.01 -5.18
CA LYS A 39 8.83 1.92 -5.23
C LYS A 39 9.39 1.51 -3.88
N LEU A 40 10.54 0.85 -3.91
CA LEU A 40 11.39 0.64 -2.75
C LEU A 40 12.75 1.29 -3.05
N GLU A 41 13.14 2.23 -2.20
CA GLU A 41 14.40 2.96 -2.31
C GLU A 41 15.17 2.89 -0.99
N ARG A 42 16.50 2.95 -1.08
CA ARG A 42 17.40 2.93 0.07
C ARG A 42 18.12 4.27 0.20
N TYR A 43 18.09 4.83 1.39
CA TYR A 43 18.81 6.04 1.77
C TYR A 43 19.68 5.72 2.99
N GLY A 44 20.93 5.31 2.74
CA GLY A 44 21.81 4.79 3.80
C GLY A 44 21.23 3.52 4.43
N ASP A 45 21.03 3.55 5.75
CA ASP A 45 20.44 2.45 6.52
C ASP A 45 18.90 2.49 6.57
N MET A 46 18.28 3.51 5.95
CA MET A 46 16.84 3.65 5.86
C MET A 46 16.32 3.09 4.53
N LEU A 47 15.18 2.41 4.58
CA LEU A 47 14.34 2.10 3.42
C LEU A 47 13.13 3.02 3.37
N PHE A 48 12.77 3.40 2.15
CA PHE A 48 11.55 4.13 1.84
C PHE A 48 10.73 3.30 0.85
N LEU A 49 9.56 2.85 1.29
CA LEU A 49 8.61 2.08 0.50
C LEU A 49 7.40 2.96 0.20
N VAL A 50 6.94 2.95 -1.03
CA VAL A 50 5.65 3.51 -1.45
C VAL A 50 4.80 2.38 -2.00
N LEU A 51 3.57 2.27 -1.52
CA LEU A 51 2.56 1.35 -2.00
C LEU A 51 1.31 2.12 -2.41
N LYS A 52 0.68 1.68 -3.50
CA LYS A 52 -0.70 2.06 -3.80
C LYS A 52 -1.63 1.13 -3.02
N THR A 53 -2.77 1.68 -2.63
CA THR A 53 -3.84 0.94 -1.97
C THR A 53 -5.11 1.17 -2.75
N ILE A 54 -5.99 0.18 -2.70
CA ILE A 54 -7.31 0.24 -3.31
C ILE A 54 -8.37 -0.13 -2.28
N VAL A 55 -9.53 0.47 -2.43
CA VAL A 55 -10.72 0.14 -1.65
C VAL A 55 -11.87 -0.02 -2.63
N TYR A 56 -12.56 -1.15 -2.56
CA TYR A 56 -13.77 -1.37 -3.36
C TYR A 56 -14.92 -0.51 -2.83
N VAL A 57 -15.60 0.18 -3.75
CA VAL A 57 -16.78 0.99 -3.48
C VAL A 57 -17.96 0.36 -4.20
N ASP A 58 -18.94 -0.07 -3.41
CA ASP A 58 -20.16 -0.74 -3.88
C ASP A 58 -20.95 0.12 -4.88
N HIS A 59 -21.42 -0.51 -5.95
CA HIS A 59 -22.21 0.06 -7.04
C HIS A 59 -23.48 0.77 -6.57
N ASP A 60 -24.14 0.28 -5.51
CA ASP A 60 -25.35 0.90 -4.96
C ASP A 60 -25.08 2.27 -4.30
N LYS A 61 -23.82 2.53 -3.96
CA LYS A 61 -23.35 3.82 -3.42
C LYS A 61 -22.65 4.66 -4.47
N ALA A 62 -22.45 4.13 -5.67
CA ALA A 62 -21.76 4.74 -6.77
C ALA A 62 -22.73 5.61 -7.60
N SER A 63 -22.41 6.90 -7.74
CA SER A 63 -23.03 7.77 -8.76
C SER A 63 -22.68 7.25 -10.16
N ALA A 64 -23.38 7.70 -11.21
CA ALA A 64 -23.00 7.48 -12.62
C ALA A 64 -21.55 7.96 -12.97
N THR A 65 -20.89 8.67 -12.04
CA THR A 65 -19.51 9.13 -12.11
C THR A 65 -18.58 8.54 -11.04
N SER A 66 -19.08 7.67 -10.15
CA SER A 66 -18.25 7.11 -9.08
C SER A 66 -17.33 6.04 -9.65
N GLU A 67 -16.06 6.14 -9.25
CA GLU A 67 -15.11 5.05 -9.39
C GLU A 67 -15.47 4.00 -8.32
N ILE A 68 -15.76 2.80 -8.77
CA ILE A 68 -15.88 1.54 -7.99
C ILE A 68 -14.60 1.15 -7.23
N VAL A 69 -13.48 1.79 -7.54
CA VAL A 69 -12.23 1.62 -6.81
C VAL A 69 -11.75 2.99 -6.38
N ASP A 70 -11.76 3.21 -5.07
CA ASP A 70 -11.07 4.37 -4.49
C ASP A 70 -9.60 4.02 -4.27
N THR A 71 -8.71 5.00 -4.44
CA THR A 71 -7.27 4.78 -4.37
C THR A 71 -6.63 5.60 -3.27
N GLY A 72 -5.63 5.03 -2.63
CA GLY A 72 -4.81 5.69 -1.63
C GLY A 72 -3.34 5.31 -1.76
N GLU A 73 -2.51 5.90 -0.92
CA GLU A 73 -1.10 5.56 -0.83
C GLU A 73 -0.67 5.36 0.61
N ILE A 74 0.19 4.36 0.82
CA ILE A 74 0.89 4.15 2.07
C ILE A 74 2.38 4.26 1.77
N MET A 75 3.05 5.16 2.48
CA MET A 75 4.51 5.26 2.46
C MET A 75 5.05 4.78 3.81
N VAL A 76 6.16 4.05 3.77
CA VAL A 76 6.80 3.50 4.96
C VAL A 76 8.27 3.90 4.95
N PHE A 77 8.69 4.60 6.00
CA PHE A 77 10.09 4.82 6.33
C PHE A 77 10.49 3.77 7.35
N ALA A 78 11.49 2.95 7.05
CA ALA A 78 12.01 1.93 7.97
C ALA A 78 13.52 2.12 8.14
N GLY A 79 13.96 2.42 9.35
CA GLY A 79 15.37 2.62 9.68
C GLY A 79 15.70 1.99 11.04
N PRO A 80 16.98 2.02 11.48
CA PRO A 80 17.39 1.31 12.70
C PRO A 80 16.54 1.69 13.92
N GLY A 81 15.74 0.73 14.41
CA GLY A 81 14.88 0.92 15.58
C GLY A 81 13.58 1.70 15.36
N PHE A 82 13.19 2.02 14.12
CA PHE A 82 11.92 2.70 13.86
C PHE A 82 11.27 2.30 12.53
N ALA A 83 9.94 2.40 12.49
CA ALA A 83 9.17 2.43 11.27
C ALA A 83 8.08 3.50 11.37
N ILE A 84 7.95 4.34 10.35
CA ILE A 84 6.98 5.44 10.28
C ILE A 84 6.14 5.25 9.02
N THR A 85 4.82 5.29 9.19
CA THR A 85 3.88 5.15 8.08
C THR A 85 3.17 6.47 7.80
N VAL A 86 3.16 6.90 6.56
CA VAL A 86 2.41 8.06 6.06
C VAL A 86 1.30 7.56 5.13
N ARG A 87 0.10 8.12 5.26
CA ARG A 87 -1.07 7.68 4.49
C ARG A 87 -1.71 8.85 3.74
N HIS A 88 -2.16 8.59 2.52
CA HIS A 88 -2.82 9.54 1.65
C HIS A 88 -4.08 8.94 1.03
N GLY A 89 -5.04 9.81 0.67
CA GLY A 89 -6.29 9.39 0.04
C GLY A 89 -7.06 8.40 0.91
N SER A 90 -7.67 7.40 0.28
CA SER A 90 -8.48 6.39 0.96
C SER A 90 -7.67 5.20 1.47
N ALA A 91 -6.39 5.43 1.78
CA ALA A 91 -5.53 4.40 2.33
C ALA A 91 -6.09 3.87 3.66
N PRO A 92 -6.22 2.54 3.81
CA PRO A 92 -6.88 1.95 4.97
C PRO A 92 -6.11 2.21 6.27
N PRO A 93 -6.82 2.16 7.42
CA PRO A 93 -6.17 2.21 8.72
C PRO A 93 -5.21 1.03 8.91
N LEU A 94 -4.10 1.28 9.59
CA LEU A 94 -3.05 0.28 9.87
C LEU A 94 -3.11 -0.22 11.33
N ASP A 95 -4.26 -0.03 11.99
CA ASP A 95 -4.40 -0.36 13.41
C ASP A 95 -4.23 -1.86 13.66
N ASP A 96 -4.71 -2.71 12.74
CA ASP A 96 -4.60 -4.16 12.86
C ASP A 96 -3.18 -4.66 12.60
N VAL A 97 -2.48 -4.08 11.62
CA VAL A 97 -1.04 -4.34 11.39
C VAL A 97 -0.26 -3.98 12.65
N ARG A 98 -0.51 -2.79 13.23
CA ARG A 98 0.16 -2.36 14.47
C ARG A 98 -0.12 -3.33 15.62
N ARG A 99 -1.37 -3.74 15.80
CA ARG A 99 -1.79 -4.63 16.89
C ARG A 99 -1.14 -6.00 16.78
N GLN A 100 -1.19 -6.63 15.60
CA GLN A 100 -0.57 -7.92 15.34
C GLN A 100 0.95 -7.90 15.61
N HIS A 101 1.62 -6.82 15.20
CA HIS A 101 3.04 -6.65 15.50
C HIS A 101 3.34 -6.40 16.98
N GLN A 102 2.50 -5.66 17.69
CA GLN A 102 2.71 -5.35 19.12
C GLN A 102 2.43 -6.55 20.03
N ASP A 103 1.49 -7.40 19.64
CA ASP A 103 1.06 -8.54 20.44
C ASP A 103 1.96 -9.79 20.26
N ASP A 104 2.87 -9.77 19.27
CA ASP A 104 3.82 -10.85 18.98
C ASP A 104 5.28 -10.44 19.25
N PRO A 105 5.91 -10.93 20.35
CA PRO A 105 7.30 -10.64 20.70
C PRO A 105 8.32 -11.06 19.63
N GLN A 106 8.04 -12.09 18.82
CA GLN A 106 8.92 -12.49 17.71
C GLN A 106 8.90 -11.45 16.59
N GLN A 107 7.74 -10.89 16.29
CA GLN A 107 7.60 -9.85 15.28
C GLN A 107 8.18 -8.51 15.73
N LEU A 108 8.08 -8.16 17.02
CA LEU A 108 8.82 -7.02 17.59
C LEU A 108 10.34 -7.20 17.50
N GLY A 109 10.81 -8.43 17.66
CA GLY A 109 12.22 -8.78 17.53
C GLY A 109 12.75 -8.86 16.09
N SER A 110 11.86 -8.88 15.09
CA SER A 110 12.20 -9.02 13.66
C SER A 110 12.59 -7.70 12.98
N GLY A 111 12.62 -6.61 13.74
CA GLY A 111 13.12 -5.32 13.30
C GLY A 111 12.19 -4.55 12.35
N PRO A 112 12.63 -3.37 11.88
CA PRO A 112 11.86 -2.49 11.00
C PRO A 112 11.44 -3.11 9.66
N ALA A 113 12.18 -4.13 9.20
CA ALA A 113 11.88 -4.89 8.00
C ALA A 113 10.54 -5.63 8.10
N ALA A 114 10.18 -6.09 9.30
CA ALA A 114 8.92 -6.78 9.54
C ALA A 114 7.72 -5.86 9.31
N VAL A 115 7.84 -4.57 9.62
CA VAL A 115 6.78 -3.57 9.38
C VAL A 115 6.58 -3.34 7.88
N LEU A 116 7.66 -3.26 7.10
CA LEU A 116 7.57 -3.19 5.63
C LEU A 116 6.81 -4.41 5.09
N HIS A 117 7.18 -5.60 5.55
CA HIS A 117 6.55 -6.85 5.13
C HIS A 117 5.05 -6.85 5.45
N ALA A 118 4.64 -6.57 6.68
CA ALA A 118 3.23 -6.67 7.04
C ALA A 118 2.36 -5.57 6.43
N VAL A 119 2.91 -4.37 6.22
CA VAL A 119 2.20 -3.36 5.44
C VAL A 119 2.02 -3.83 4.00
N SER A 120 3.06 -4.41 3.38
CA SER A 120 2.95 -5.00 2.04
C SER A 120 1.93 -6.14 1.98
N ASP A 121 1.96 -7.05 2.95
CA ASP A 121 1.06 -8.20 3.06
C ASP A 121 -0.40 -7.75 3.14
N MET A 122 -0.71 -6.83 4.06
CA MET A 122 -2.05 -6.24 4.19
C MET A 122 -2.49 -5.55 2.88
N VAL A 123 -1.60 -4.82 2.22
CA VAL A 123 -1.94 -4.19 0.94
C VAL A 123 -2.28 -5.25 -0.10
N VAL A 124 -1.48 -6.31 -0.22
CA VAL A 124 -1.72 -7.43 -1.15
C VAL A 124 -3.04 -8.14 -0.85
N ASP A 125 -3.34 -8.42 0.41
CA ASP A 125 -4.61 -9.03 0.82
C ASP A 125 -5.80 -8.19 0.38
N ARG A 126 -5.72 -6.85 0.51
CA ARG A 126 -6.78 -5.96 0.00
C ARG A 126 -6.93 -6.04 -1.50
N TYR A 127 -5.85 -6.20 -2.26
CA TYR A 127 -5.97 -6.41 -3.71
C TYR A 127 -6.70 -7.71 -4.05
N VAL A 128 -6.48 -8.78 -3.28
CA VAL A 128 -7.20 -10.05 -3.42
C VAL A 128 -8.67 -9.88 -3.07
N GLU A 129 -8.99 -9.26 -1.94
CA GLU A 129 -10.37 -8.99 -1.53
C GLU A 129 -11.15 -8.19 -2.58
N VAL A 130 -10.51 -7.16 -3.16
CA VAL A 130 -11.15 -6.37 -4.22
C VAL A 130 -11.31 -7.20 -5.50
N ALA A 131 -10.33 -8.03 -5.88
CA ALA A 131 -10.47 -8.95 -7.02
C ALA A 131 -11.63 -9.94 -6.83
N ASP A 132 -11.77 -10.50 -5.62
CA ASP A 132 -12.84 -11.41 -5.26
C ASP A 132 -14.20 -10.70 -5.26
N ALA A 133 -14.26 -9.43 -4.80
CA ALA A 133 -15.47 -8.62 -4.91
C ALA A 133 -15.89 -8.41 -6.37
N PHE A 134 -14.95 -8.14 -7.28
CA PHE A 134 -15.23 -8.05 -8.72
C PHE A 134 -15.72 -9.38 -9.32
N ALA A 135 -15.15 -10.51 -8.89
CA ALA A 135 -15.51 -11.82 -9.39
C ALA A 135 -16.87 -12.31 -8.83
N GLY A 136 -17.14 -12.00 -7.55
CA GLY A 136 -18.34 -12.39 -6.82
C GLY A 136 -19.52 -11.44 -7.01
N ASP A 137 -19.30 -10.28 -7.65
CA ASP A 137 -20.39 -9.37 -7.98
C ASP A 137 -21.43 -10.10 -8.83
N SER A 138 -22.68 -10.08 -8.35
CA SER A 138 -23.81 -10.76 -8.98
C SER A 138 -24.04 -10.28 -10.41
N ASP A 139 -23.55 -9.09 -10.74
CA ASP A 139 -23.56 -8.52 -12.07
C ASP A 139 -22.64 -9.26 -13.06
N SER A 140 -21.46 -9.72 -12.65
CA SER A 140 -20.54 -10.49 -13.51
C SER A 140 -21.13 -11.85 -13.88
N HIS A 141 -21.67 -12.57 -12.90
CA HIS A 141 -22.26 -13.90 -13.09
C HIS A 141 -23.58 -13.84 -13.90
N SER A 142 -24.39 -12.80 -13.67
CA SER A 142 -25.62 -12.60 -14.45
C SER A 142 -25.34 -12.15 -15.88
N LEU A 143 -24.31 -11.32 -16.11
CA LEU A 143 -23.86 -10.93 -17.45
C LEU A 143 -23.34 -12.11 -18.25
N GLU A 144 -22.52 -12.99 -17.65
CA GLU A 144 -22.04 -14.19 -18.32
C GLU A 144 -23.21 -15.08 -18.75
N ALA A 145 -24.15 -15.34 -17.83
CA ALA A 145 -25.35 -16.09 -18.13
C ALA A 145 -26.24 -15.43 -19.20
N GLU A 146 -26.30 -14.09 -19.24
CA GLU A 146 -27.08 -13.33 -20.23
C GLU A 146 -26.45 -13.33 -21.62
N VAL A 147 -25.11 -13.20 -21.72
CA VAL A 147 -24.39 -13.22 -23.00
C VAL A 147 -24.47 -14.58 -23.68
N PHE A 148 -24.49 -15.66 -22.90
CA PHE A 148 -24.61 -17.03 -23.44
C PHE A 148 -26.07 -17.51 -23.57
N SER A 149 -27.06 -16.69 -23.23
CA SER A 149 -28.47 -17.04 -23.37
C SER A 149 -28.97 -16.75 -24.79
N PRO A 150 -29.54 -17.73 -25.51
CA PRO A 150 -29.92 -17.58 -26.92
C PRO A 150 -31.06 -16.59 -27.17
N ASP A 151 -31.83 -16.21 -26.14
CA ASP A 151 -33.09 -15.45 -26.28
C ASP A 151 -33.04 -14.02 -25.71
N ARG A 152 -31.89 -13.51 -25.25
CA ARG A 152 -31.77 -12.14 -24.70
C ARG A 152 -30.85 -11.24 -25.52
N PRO A 153 -31.27 -10.01 -25.82
CA PRO A 153 -30.35 -9.01 -26.37
C PRO A 153 -29.32 -8.64 -25.31
N VAL A 154 -28.05 -8.74 -25.67
CA VAL A 154 -26.91 -8.39 -24.82
C VAL A 154 -26.87 -6.88 -24.58
N ASP A 155 -26.81 -6.47 -23.31
CA ASP A 155 -26.61 -5.06 -22.94
C ASP A 155 -25.15 -4.64 -23.10
N ALA A 156 -24.84 -4.03 -24.25
CA ALA A 156 -23.51 -3.52 -24.56
C ALA A 156 -23.04 -2.42 -23.58
N GLY A 157 -23.96 -1.68 -22.95
CA GLY A 157 -23.64 -0.66 -21.95
C GLY A 157 -23.08 -1.30 -20.68
N ARG A 158 -23.70 -2.40 -20.24
CA ARG A 158 -23.28 -3.16 -19.06
C ARG A 158 -21.94 -3.88 -19.27
N ILE A 159 -21.70 -4.42 -20.47
CA ILE A 159 -20.36 -4.94 -20.86
C ILE A 159 -19.29 -3.85 -20.83
N TYR A 160 -19.62 -2.65 -21.33
CA TYR A 160 -18.69 -1.54 -21.34
C TYR A 160 -18.35 -1.06 -19.93
N GLN A 161 -19.31 -1.04 -19.01
CA GLN A 161 -19.08 -0.77 -17.59
C GLN A 161 -18.11 -1.78 -17.01
N LEU A 162 -18.41 -3.08 -17.05
CA LEU A 162 -17.52 -4.12 -16.52
C LEU A 162 -16.09 -4.06 -17.11
N LYS A 163 -15.98 -3.78 -18.41
CA LYS A 163 -14.67 -3.60 -19.07
C LYS A 163 -13.91 -2.39 -18.51
N ARG A 164 -14.60 -1.27 -18.27
CA ARG A 164 -13.99 -0.07 -17.68
C ARG A 164 -13.50 -0.37 -16.26
N GLU A 165 -14.31 -1.11 -15.50
CA GLU A 165 -14.02 -1.48 -14.13
C GLU A 165 -12.78 -2.36 -14.00
N LEU A 166 -12.70 -3.42 -14.81
CA LEU A 166 -11.53 -4.29 -14.89
C LEU A 166 -10.27 -3.52 -15.30
N LEU A 167 -10.40 -2.51 -16.16
CA LEU A 167 -9.27 -1.68 -16.58
C LEU A 167 -8.79 -0.76 -15.46
N GLU A 168 -9.70 -0.21 -14.65
CA GLU A 168 -9.39 0.59 -13.46
C GLU A 168 -8.66 -0.26 -12.41
N PHE A 169 -9.17 -1.46 -12.10
CA PHE A 169 -8.51 -2.40 -11.20
C PHE A 169 -7.10 -2.78 -11.69
N LYS A 170 -6.97 -3.15 -12.97
CA LYS A 170 -5.67 -3.49 -13.57
C LYS A 170 -4.65 -2.35 -13.45
N ARG A 171 -5.07 -1.10 -13.66
CA ARG A 171 -4.21 0.08 -13.54
C ARG A 171 -3.71 0.29 -12.11
N ALA A 172 -4.51 -0.09 -11.11
CA ALA A 172 -4.15 0.07 -9.71
C ALA A 172 -3.23 -1.05 -9.18
N VAL A 173 -3.36 -2.28 -9.71
CA VAL A 173 -2.57 -3.45 -9.29
C VAL A 173 -1.21 -3.50 -9.98
N MET A 174 -1.17 -3.30 -11.30
CA MET A 174 0.04 -3.50 -12.11
C MET A 174 1.31 -2.77 -11.62
N PRO A 175 1.22 -1.54 -11.07
CA PRO A 175 2.41 -0.82 -10.61
C PRO A 175 3.13 -1.44 -9.40
N LEU A 176 2.51 -2.37 -8.67
CA LEU A 176 3.09 -2.98 -7.47
C LEU A 176 4.15 -4.03 -7.75
N ASP A 177 4.10 -4.68 -8.92
CA ASP A 177 4.90 -5.86 -9.26
C ASP A 177 6.40 -5.61 -9.03
N GLY A 178 6.92 -4.49 -9.56
CA GLY A 178 8.33 -4.12 -9.40
C GLY A 178 8.74 -3.75 -7.97
N ALA A 179 7.82 -3.24 -7.15
CA ALA A 179 8.11 -2.89 -5.75
C ALA A 179 8.15 -4.14 -4.86
N LEU A 180 7.19 -5.05 -5.04
CA LEU A 180 7.13 -6.33 -4.34
C LEU A 180 8.28 -7.26 -4.75
N GLN A 181 8.64 -7.28 -6.04
CA GLN A 181 9.79 -8.04 -6.51
C GLN A 181 11.09 -7.59 -5.82
N ARG A 182 11.32 -6.28 -5.69
CA ARG A 182 12.50 -5.74 -4.98
C ARG A 182 12.53 -6.06 -3.49
N LEU A 183 11.36 -6.12 -2.84
CA LEU A 183 11.23 -6.59 -1.46
C LEU A 183 11.63 -8.07 -1.36
N SER A 184 11.13 -8.91 -2.28
CA SER A 184 11.42 -10.35 -2.32
C SER A 184 12.88 -10.68 -2.65
N GLU A 185 13.57 -9.83 -3.41
CA GLU A 185 14.99 -10.01 -3.79
C GLU A 185 15.98 -9.74 -2.64
N GLY A 186 15.50 -9.46 -1.42
CA GLY A 186 16.35 -9.39 -0.22
C GLY A 186 17.11 -8.07 -0.07
N ASN A 187 16.70 -7.00 -0.78
CA ASN A 187 17.17 -5.64 -0.53
C ASN A 187 16.56 -4.99 0.72
N GLY A 188 16.09 -5.81 1.68
CA GLY A 188 15.63 -5.39 3.00
C GLY A 188 16.73 -4.73 3.84
N PRO A 189 16.39 -4.05 4.95
CA PRO A 189 17.38 -3.49 5.86
C PRO A 189 18.31 -4.63 6.28
N ARG A 190 19.63 -4.42 6.18
CA ARG A 190 20.56 -5.36 6.80
C ARG A 190 20.44 -5.13 8.30
N ASP A 191 19.84 -6.07 9.01
CA ASP A 191 19.96 -6.12 10.46
C ASP A 191 21.45 -6.23 10.79
N SER A 192 22.05 -5.13 11.23
CA SER A 192 23.43 -5.09 11.71
C SER A 192 23.48 -5.70 13.11
N VAL A 193 23.20 -7.00 13.21
CA VAL A 193 23.49 -7.83 14.38
C VAL A 193 24.79 -8.59 14.12
N GLU A 194 25.90 -7.88 13.89
CA GLU A 194 27.24 -8.47 13.98
C GLU A 194 28.27 -7.39 14.30
N GLY A 195 28.52 -7.21 15.60
CA GLY A 195 29.44 -6.18 16.07
C GLY A 195 29.67 -6.11 17.58
N ARG A 196 29.34 -7.14 18.38
CA ARG A 196 29.94 -7.30 19.73
C ARG A 196 31.13 -8.23 19.63
N HIS A 197 32.21 -7.73 19.03
CA HIS A 197 33.53 -8.31 19.26
C HIS A 197 34.02 -7.80 20.62
N VAL A 198 34.12 -8.72 21.55
CA VAL A 198 34.64 -8.54 22.91
C VAL A 198 36.07 -8.02 22.80
N LEU A 199 36.34 -6.86 23.39
CA LEU A 199 37.69 -6.33 23.56
C LEU A 199 38.54 -7.29 24.41
N PRO A 200 39.85 -7.45 24.13
CA PRO A 200 40.71 -8.31 24.94
C PRO A 200 40.95 -7.64 26.29
N GLY A 201 40.55 -8.32 27.36
CA GLY A 201 40.90 -7.94 28.72
C GLY A 201 42.41 -8.05 28.92
N ARG A 202 43.05 -6.94 29.29
CA ARG A 202 44.39 -6.92 29.88
C ARG A 202 44.32 -7.49 31.29
N GLY A 203 45.20 -8.44 31.59
CA GLY A 203 45.48 -9.00 32.91
C GLY A 203 46.66 -9.94 32.81
#